data_AF-A0A8B4I6S8-F1
#
_entry.id   AF-A0A8B4I6S8-F1
#
_cell.length_a   1.000
_cell.length_b   1.000
_cell.length_c   1.000
_cell.angle_alpha   90.00
_cell.angle_beta   90.00
_cell.angle_gamma   90.00
#
_symmetry.space_group_name_H-M   'P 1'
#
loop_
_entity.id
_entity.type
_entity.pdbx_description
1 polymer ?
#
loop_
_entity_poly.entity_id
_entity_poly.type
_entity_poly.pdbx_seq_one_letter_code
_entity_poly.pdbx_strand_id
1 'polypeptide(L)'
;MRLNRQWHSLEEVVGSALRQLREPLARHSVHTALDPRLPLVDIDALLIERVLVNLLDNAAKYTPPGSSITVAARSTAGAIVLDVSDNGPGRAPANLFEPFTRGQQESSVAGIGLGLALAKRIVEAHGGHIEANAVEACGMHFIITLPAGTPPSMEAL
;
A
#
# COMPACT_ATOMS: atom_id res chain seq x y z
N MET A 1 -10.05 -1.72 16.37
CA MET A 1 -9.45 -0.43 15.93
C MET A 1 -10.60 0.49 15.61
N ARG A 2 -10.64 1.72 16.13
CA ARG A 2 -11.66 2.71 15.76
C ARG A 2 -11.08 3.57 14.64
N LEU A 3 -11.74 3.58 13.49
CA LEU A 3 -11.33 4.37 12.33
C LEU A 3 -11.91 5.79 12.42
N ASN A 4 -11.11 6.78 12.02
CA ASN A 4 -11.58 8.15 11.76
C ASN A 4 -11.80 8.33 10.25
N ARG A 5 -12.88 7.75 9.73
CA ARG A 5 -13.16 7.73 8.28
C ARG A 5 -13.70 9.07 7.80
N GLN A 6 -13.13 9.57 6.72
CA GLN A 6 -13.58 10.75 6.00
C GLN A 6 -13.36 10.54 4.50
N TRP A 7 -14.00 11.37 3.68
CA TRP A 7 -13.83 11.34 2.22
C TRP A 7 -12.50 11.98 1.83
N HIS A 8 -11.60 11.16 1.27
CA HIS A 8 -10.27 11.59 0.88
C HIS A 8 -9.95 11.26 -0.58
N SER A 9 -9.09 12.08 -1.19
CA SER A 9 -8.47 11.77 -2.46
C SER A 9 -7.32 10.77 -2.24
N LEU A 10 -7.33 9.65 -2.96
CA LEU A 10 -6.19 8.72 -2.92
C LEU A 10 -4.90 9.33 -3.46
N GLU A 11 -4.99 10.30 -4.37
CA GLU A 11 -3.82 11.02 -4.88
C GLU A 11 -3.09 11.76 -3.75
N GLU A 12 -3.83 12.40 -2.84
CA GLU A 12 -3.23 13.11 -1.71
C GLU A 12 -2.55 12.15 -0.73
N VAL A 13 -3.20 11.02 -0.45
CA VAL A 13 -2.68 9.97 0.46
C VAL A 13 -1.42 9.33 -0.13
N VAL A 14 -1.44 8.97 -1.42
CA VAL A 14 -0.26 8.45 -2.15
C VAL A 14 0.85 9.49 -2.17
N GLY A 15 0.53 10.74 -2.50
CA GLY A 15 1.50 11.83 -2.51
C GLY A 15 2.15 12.07 -1.14
N SER A 16 1.39 11.91 -0.05
CA SER A 16 1.93 12.03 1.32
C SER A 16 2.91 10.92 1.65
N ALA A 17 2.53 9.65 1.39
CA ALA A 17 3.40 8.51 1.60
C ALA A 17 4.72 8.61 0.81
N LEU A 18 4.63 9.02 -0.47
CA LEU A 18 5.81 9.23 -1.32
C LEU A 18 6.72 10.34 -0.80
N ARG A 19 6.16 11.44 -0.27
CA ARG A 19 6.95 12.52 0.34
C ARG A 19 7.70 12.05 1.58
N GLN A 20 7.08 11.20 2.40
CA GLN A 20 7.71 10.65 3.61
C GLN A 20 8.89 9.72 3.26
N LEU A 21 8.85 9.05 2.11
CA LEU A 21 9.86 8.08 1.68
C LEU A 21 10.79 8.62 0.57
N ARG A 22 10.92 9.96 0.45
CA ARG A 22 11.79 10.58 -0.56
C ARG A 22 13.22 10.05 -0.57
N GLU A 23 13.85 9.93 0.60
CA GLU A 23 15.23 9.44 0.70
C GLU A 23 15.34 7.93 0.41
N PRO A 24 14.54 7.04 1.04
CA PRO A 24 14.55 5.61 0.69
C PRO A 24 14.30 5.33 -0.79
N LEU A 25 13.37 6.05 -1.41
CA LEU A 25 12.98 5.85 -2.80
C LEU A 25 13.93 6.53 -3.80
N ALA A 26 14.88 7.36 -3.36
CA ALA A 26 15.74 8.15 -4.25
C ALA A 26 16.63 7.30 -5.19
N ARG A 27 16.81 6.02 -4.87
CA ARG A 27 17.60 5.07 -5.69
C ARG A 27 16.76 4.32 -6.73
N HIS A 28 15.47 4.64 -6.85
CA HIS A 28 14.49 3.94 -7.68
C HIS A 28 13.76 4.91 -8.60
N SER A 29 13.31 4.42 -9.75
CA SER A 29 12.37 5.15 -10.59
C SER A 29 10.96 4.94 -10.05
N VAL A 30 10.36 5.97 -9.46
CA VAL A 30 9.01 5.88 -8.90
C VAL A 30 7.98 6.41 -9.89
N HIS A 31 6.97 5.60 -10.19
CA HIS A 31 5.87 5.93 -11.09
C HIS A 31 4.53 5.93 -10.34
N THR A 32 3.66 6.87 -10.68
CA THR A 32 2.27 6.87 -10.24
C THR A 32 1.34 6.71 -11.44
N ALA A 33 0.39 5.80 -11.33
CA ALA A 33 -0.60 5.50 -12.36
C ALA A 33 -2.00 5.48 -11.72
N LEU A 34 -2.41 6.64 -11.22
CA LEU A 34 -3.72 6.83 -10.59
C LEU A 34 -4.72 7.25 -11.66
N ASP A 35 -5.84 6.53 -11.81
CA ASP A 35 -6.89 6.94 -12.74
C ASP A 35 -7.41 8.33 -12.32
N PRO A 36 -7.37 9.36 -13.20
CA PRO A 36 -7.81 10.72 -12.87
C PRO A 36 -9.30 10.82 -12.53
N ARG A 37 -10.08 9.75 -12.76
CA ARG A 37 -11.51 9.67 -12.44
C ARG A 37 -11.78 8.90 -11.15
N LEU A 38 -10.77 8.63 -10.34
CA LEU A 38 -10.96 8.03 -9.02
C LEU A 38 -11.91 8.90 -8.17
N PRO A 39 -12.97 8.33 -7.58
CA PRO A 39 -13.81 9.06 -6.65
C PRO A 39 -13.06 9.29 -5.33
N LEU A 40 -13.60 10.18 -4.49
CA LEU A 40 -13.22 10.22 -3.09
C LEU A 40 -13.55 8.88 -2.42
N VAL A 41 -12.71 8.46 -1.49
CA VAL A 41 -12.86 7.19 -0.77
C VAL A 41 -13.06 7.48 0.71
N ASP A 42 -14.03 6.81 1.34
CA ASP A 42 -14.33 6.93 2.77
C ASP A 42 -13.34 6.10 3.60
N ILE A 43 -12.21 6.70 3.98
CA ILE A 43 -11.08 6.02 4.63
C ILE A 43 -10.52 6.83 5.80
N ASP A 44 -9.79 6.18 6.70
CA ASP A 44 -8.89 6.85 7.62
C ASP A 44 -7.55 7.08 6.90
N ALA A 45 -7.35 8.29 6.37
CA ALA A 45 -6.21 8.63 5.51
C ALA A 45 -4.86 8.36 6.18
N LEU A 46 -4.72 8.63 7.48
CA LEU A 46 -3.46 8.43 8.21
C LEU A 46 -3.10 6.94 8.30
N LEU A 47 -4.11 6.09 8.50
CA LEU A 47 -3.89 4.64 8.54
C LEU A 47 -3.61 4.06 7.15
N ILE A 48 -4.29 4.52 6.11
CA ILE A 48 -3.99 4.09 4.73
C ILE A 48 -2.62 4.60 4.26
N GLU A 49 -2.22 5.82 4.63
CA GLU A 49 -0.86 6.30 4.42
C GLU A 49 0.15 5.39 5.11
N ARG A 50 -0.12 4.95 6.34
CA ARG A 50 0.74 4.00 7.05
C ARG A 50 0.88 2.66 6.33
N VAL A 51 -0.19 2.17 5.70
CA VAL A 51 -0.16 0.98 4.83
C VAL A 51 0.79 1.24 3.66
N LEU A 52 0.58 2.33 2.92
CA LEU A 52 1.40 2.67 1.75
C LEU A 52 2.87 2.84 2.08
N VAL A 53 3.17 3.55 3.17
CA VAL A 53 4.55 3.72 3.67
C VAL A 53 5.17 2.38 3.97
N ASN A 54 4.41 1.43 4.53
CA ASN A 54 4.95 0.09 4.78
C ASN A 54 5.29 -0.65 3.49
N LEU A 55 4.40 -0.63 2.50
CA LEU A 55 4.60 -1.32 1.23
C LEU A 55 5.75 -0.70 0.43
N LEU A 56 5.80 0.62 0.35
CA LEU A 56 6.84 1.36 -0.38
C LEU A 56 8.21 1.25 0.29
N ASP A 57 8.28 1.28 1.62
CA ASP A 57 9.52 1.05 2.36
C ASP A 57 10.05 -0.37 2.14
N ASN A 58 9.16 -1.37 2.10
CA ASN A 58 9.54 -2.74 1.73
C ASN A 58 10.08 -2.80 0.30
N ALA A 59 9.41 -2.18 -0.67
CA ALA A 59 9.91 -2.11 -2.05
C ALA A 59 11.30 -1.47 -2.12
N ALA A 60 11.51 -0.32 -1.47
CA ALA A 60 12.81 0.35 -1.43
C ALA A 60 13.92 -0.51 -0.79
N LYS A 61 13.58 -1.33 0.22
CA LYS A 61 14.54 -2.19 0.94
C LYS A 61 14.91 -3.46 0.17
N TYR A 62 13.97 -4.07 -0.54
CA TYR A 62 14.15 -5.40 -1.14
C TYR A 62 14.35 -5.38 -2.66
N THR A 63 14.04 -4.27 -3.31
CA THR A 63 14.27 -4.10 -4.74
C THR A 63 15.65 -3.48 -4.97
N PRO A 64 16.50 -4.01 -5.90
CA PRO A 64 17.83 -3.45 -6.15
C PRO A 64 17.80 -1.99 -6.62
N PRO A 65 18.82 -1.16 -6.34
CA PRO A 65 18.93 0.20 -6.89
C PRO A 65 18.82 0.24 -8.43
N GLY A 66 18.23 1.30 -8.98
CA GLY A 66 18.00 1.47 -10.43
C GLY A 66 16.74 0.77 -10.96
N SER A 67 16.03 0.03 -10.10
CA SER A 67 14.73 -0.58 -10.37
C SER A 67 13.58 0.44 -10.42
N SER A 68 12.41 -0.02 -10.84
CA SER A 68 11.17 0.74 -10.85
C SER A 68 10.22 0.29 -9.74
N ILE A 69 9.56 1.26 -9.11
CA ILE A 69 8.45 1.06 -8.17
C ILE A 69 7.24 1.82 -8.71
N THR A 70 6.08 1.17 -8.78
CA THR A 70 4.84 1.75 -9.30
C THR A 70 3.76 1.74 -8.23
N VAL A 71 3.06 2.86 -8.11
CA VAL A 71 1.80 2.95 -7.34
C VAL A 71 0.68 3.22 -8.33
N ALA A 72 -0.24 2.27 -8.49
CA ALA A 72 -1.36 2.40 -9.41
C ALA A 72 -2.68 2.34 -8.66
N ALA A 73 -3.69 3.08 -9.10
CA ALA A 73 -5.02 3.02 -8.51
C ALA A 73 -6.09 3.13 -9.59
N ARG A 74 -7.12 2.29 -9.49
CA ARG A 74 -8.27 2.29 -10.39
C ARG A 74 -9.56 2.01 -9.65
N SER A 75 -10.66 2.59 -10.13
CA SER A 75 -12.00 2.20 -9.68
C SER A 75 -12.49 1.01 -10.51
N THR A 76 -13.11 0.04 -9.84
CA THR A 76 -13.89 -1.02 -10.46
C THR A 76 -15.36 -0.89 -10.04
N ALA A 77 -16.22 -1.82 -10.45
CA ALA A 77 -17.61 -1.83 -10.02
C ALA A 77 -17.71 -2.13 -8.50
N GLY A 78 -17.82 -1.08 -7.69
CA GLY A 78 -18.04 -1.16 -6.24
C GLY A 78 -16.77 -1.24 -5.38
N ALA A 79 -15.58 -1.13 -5.98
CA ALA A 79 -14.32 -1.13 -5.24
C ALA A 79 -13.28 -0.19 -5.84
N ILE A 80 -12.31 0.20 -5.01
CA ILE A 80 -11.07 0.82 -5.43
C ILE A 80 -9.95 -0.21 -5.28
N VAL A 81 -9.17 -0.39 -6.36
CA VAL A 81 -8.00 -1.25 -6.36
C VAL A 81 -6.76 -0.38 -6.40
N LEU A 82 -5.92 -0.51 -5.38
CA LEU A 82 -4.63 0.18 -5.20
C LEU A 82 -3.52 -0.87 -5.26
N ASP A 83 -2.58 -0.70 -6.16
CA ASP A 83 -1.45 -1.59 -6.41
C ASP A 83 -0.15 -0.88 -6.05
N VAL A 84 0.72 -1.57 -5.33
CA VAL A 84 2.13 -1.21 -5.14
C VAL A 84 2.98 -2.34 -5.69
N SER A 85 3.70 -2.08 -6.77
CA SER A 85 4.51 -3.06 -7.47
C SER A 85 5.95 -2.60 -7.69
N ASP A 86 6.87 -3.55 -7.72
CA ASP A 86 8.27 -3.33 -8.07
C ASP A 86 8.76 -4.37 -9.09
N ASN A 87 9.88 -4.11 -9.77
CA ASN A 87 10.48 -5.07 -10.72
C ASN A 87 11.73 -5.77 -10.16
N GLY A 88 11.72 -6.08 -8.86
CA GLY A 88 12.80 -6.74 -8.14
C GLY A 88 12.87 -8.25 -8.39
N PRO A 89 13.61 -8.99 -7.54
CA PRO A 89 13.85 -10.42 -7.73
C PRO A 89 12.60 -11.30 -7.56
N GLY A 90 11.51 -10.78 -6.99
CA GLY A 90 10.24 -11.52 -6.86
C GLY A 90 10.29 -12.67 -5.87
N ARG A 91 10.93 -12.47 -4.71
CA ARG A 91 11.05 -13.48 -3.65
C ARG A 91 10.26 -13.06 -2.41
N ALA A 92 9.07 -13.63 -2.23
CA ALA A 92 8.30 -13.49 -1.01
C ALA A 92 8.50 -14.69 -0.08
N PRO A 93 8.69 -14.49 1.24
CA PRO A 93 8.47 -15.57 2.21
C PRO A 93 7.00 -16.02 2.20
N ALA A 94 6.75 -17.31 2.42
CA ALA A 94 5.41 -17.90 2.42
C ALA A 94 4.44 -17.24 3.44
N ASN A 95 4.96 -16.67 4.52
CA ASN A 95 4.18 -16.14 5.65
C ASN A 95 4.24 -14.60 5.74
N LEU A 96 4.21 -13.93 4.58
CA LEU A 96 4.45 -12.49 4.45
C LEU A 96 3.58 -11.58 5.36
N PHE A 97 2.35 -12.01 5.67
CA PHE A 97 1.41 -11.26 6.52
C PHE A 97 1.28 -11.80 7.95
N GLU A 98 2.02 -12.84 8.32
CA GLU A 98 1.97 -13.37 9.68
C GLU A 98 2.84 -12.51 10.61
N PRO A 99 2.34 -12.14 11.80
CA PRO A 99 3.15 -11.46 12.79
C PRO A 99 4.30 -12.37 13.23
N PHE A 100 5.51 -11.82 13.31
CA PHE A 100 6.65 -12.58 13.83
C PHE A 100 6.38 -13.10 15.26
N THR A 101 6.65 -14.38 15.48
CA THR A 101 6.67 -14.99 16.81
C THR A 101 7.94 -14.59 17.56
N ARG A 102 7.81 -14.30 18.87
CA ARG A 102 8.95 -13.96 19.74
C ARG A 102 10.08 -14.98 19.57
N GLY A 103 11.26 -14.52 19.14
CA GLY A 103 12.47 -15.33 19.04
C GLY A 103 13.12 -15.39 17.65
N GLN A 104 12.43 -14.97 16.58
CA GLN A 104 13.10 -14.73 15.29
C GLN A 104 13.84 -13.40 15.38
N GLN A 105 15.17 -13.43 15.24
CA GLN A 105 15.96 -12.21 15.09
C GLN A 105 15.36 -11.39 13.95
N GLU A 106 15.15 -10.10 14.20
CA GLU A 106 15.06 -9.13 13.12
C GLU A 106 16.23 -9.43 12.19
N SER A 107 15.93 -9.83 10.95
CA SER A 107 16.88 -9.61 9.87
C SER A 107 17.45 -8.21 10.06
N SER A 108 18.75 -8.02 9.87
CA SER A 108 19.46 -6.74 10.07
C SER A 108 18.85 -5.54 9.32
N VAL A 109 17.83 -5.77 8.49
CA VAL A 109 16.84 -4.82 8.02
C VAL A 109 15.61 -4.82 8.96
N ALA A 110 15.56 -3.86 9.88
CA ALA A 110 14.45 -3.71 10.83
C ALA A 110 13.08 -3.57 10.11
N GLY A 111 12.07 -4.33 10.57
CA GLY A 111 10.65 -4.00 10.36
C GLY A 111 9.74 -4.94 9.53
N ILE A 112 10.23 -6.08 9.02
CA ILE A 112 9.58 -6.82 7.92
C ILE A 112 8.19 -7.44 8.25
N GLY A 113 7.94 -7.92 9.48
CA GLY A 113 6.76 -8.77 9.77
C GLY A 113 5.69 -8.11 10.63
N LEU A 114 6.02 -7.05 11.38
CA LEU A 114 5.00 -6.24 12.05
C LEU A 114 4.30 -5.30 11.05
N GLY A 115 5.05 -4.86 10.04
CA GLY A 115 4.59 -3.92 9.03
C GLY A 115 3.43 -4.43 8.18
N LEU A 116 3.60 -5.60 7.58
CA LEU A 116 2.61 -6.20 6.68
C LEU A 116 1.42 -6.76 7.46
N ALA A 117 1.65 -7.35 8.64
CA ALA A 117 0.56 -7.76 9.53
C ALA A 117 -0.31 -6.56 9.96
N LEU A 118 0.31 -5.41 10.26
CA LEU A 118 -0.42 -4.18 10.55
C LEU A 118 -1.15 -3.66 9.31
N ALA A 119 -0.50 -3.67 8.14
CA ALA A 119 -1.11 -3.25 6.89
C ALA A 119 -2.39 -4.04 6.60
N LYS A 120 -2.32 -5.37 6.74
CA LYS A 120 -3.49 -6.26 6.62
C LYS A 120 -4.60 -5.89 7.60
N ARG A 121 -4.29 -5.74 8.89
CA ARG A 121 -5.29 -5.35 9.90
C ARG A 121 -5.93 -3.99 9.61
N ILE A 122 -5.16 -3.03 9.09
CA ILE A 122 -5.68 -1.72 8.71
C ILE A 122 -6.64 -1.87 7.53
N VAL A 123 -6.23 -2.55 6.47
CA VAL A 123 -7.06 -2.75 5.27
C VAL A 123 -8.36 -3.52 5.60
N GLU A 124 -8.26 -4.59 6.38
CA GLU A 124 -9.43 -5.37 6.83
C GLU A 124 -10.38 -4.54 7.69
N ALA A 125 -9.86 -3.65 8.54
CA ALA A 125 -10.71 -2.76 9.34
C ALA A 125 -11.48 -1.74 8.48
N HIS A 126 -10.97 -1.40 7.29
CA HIS A 126 -11.68 -0.60 6.28
C HIS A 126 -12.69 -1.42 5.46
N GLY A 127 -12.89 -2.71 5.79
CA GLY A 127 -13.72 -3.63 5.01
C GLY A 127 -13.09 -4.07 3.70
N GLY A 128 -11.78 -3.84 3.54
CA GLY A 128 -11.02 -4.19 2.35
C GLY A 128 -10.30 -5.53 2.46
N HIS A 129 -9.49 -5.81 1.44
CA HIS A 129 -8.62 -6.96 1.35
C HIS A 129 -7.22 -6.54 0.86
N ILE A 130 -6.17 -7.22 1.34
CA ILE A 130 -4.82 -7.06 0.81
C ILE A 130 -4.24 -8.44 0.48
N GLU A 131 -3.65 -8.56 -0.70
CA GLU A 131 -2.94 -9.73 -1.16
C GLU A 131 -1.55 -9.34 -1.68
N ALA A 132 -0.64 -10.32 -1.72
CA ALA A 132 0.70 -10.15 -2.24
C ALA A 132 1.00 -11.27 -3.24
N ASN A 133 1.44 -10.89 -4.42
CA ASN A 133 1.86 -11.80 -5.47
C ASN A 133 3.34 -11.54 -5.77
N ALA A 134 4.14 -12.59 -5.71
CA ALA A 134 5.54 -12.55 -6.11
C ALA A 134 5.68 -13.34 -7.41
N VAL A 135 6.24 -12.70 -8.43
CA VAL A 135 6.55 -13.37 -9.69
C VAL A 135 8.06 -13.32 -9.84
N GLU A 136 8.71 -14.48 -9.88
CA GLU A 136 10.16 -14.57 -9.98
C GLU A 136 10.65 -13.76 -11.20
N ALA A 137 11.65 -12.91 -10.98
CA ALA A 137 12.17 -11.95 -11.97
C ALA A 137 11.19 -10.87 -12.48
N CYS A 138 9.99 -10.77 -11.91
CA CYS A 138 9.02 -9.70 -12.17
C CYS A 138 8.67 -8.89 -10.90
N GLY A 139 9.25 -9.22 -9.74
CA GLY A 139 9.14 -8.46 -8.50
C GLY A 139 7.94 -8.80 -7.62
N MET A 140 7.60 -7.89 -6.70
CA MET A 140 6.46 -8.01 -5.80
C MET A 140 5.30 -7.14 -6.26
N HIS A 141 4.09 -7.63 -6.07
CA HIS A 141 2.85 -6.92 -6.31
C HIS A 141 1.96 -7.01 -5.07
N PHE A 142 1.73 -5.89 -4.41
CA PHE A 142 0.76 -5.78 -3.32
C PHE A 142 -0.51 -5.14 -3.84
N ILE A 143 -1.62 -5.87 -3.74
CA ILE A 143 -2.92 -5.43 -4.24
C ILE A 143 -3.84 -5.21 -3.04
N ILE A 144 -4.27 -3.97 -2.87
CA ILE A 144 -5.24 -3.54 -1.85
C ILE A 144 -6.56 -3.27 -2.56
N THR A 145 -7.63 -3.91 -2.09
CA THR A 145 -9.00 -3.63 -2.52
C THR A 145 -9.75 -2.99 -1.37
N LEU A 146 -10.29 -1.78 -1.58
CA LEU A 146 -11.13 -1.07 -0.63
C LEU A 146 -12.55 -0.94 -1.19
N PRO A 147 -13.60 -1.01 -0.36
CA PRO A 147 -14.96 -0.74 -0.82
C PRO A 147 -15.05 0.67 -1.42
N ALA A 148 -15.66 0.79 -2.61
CA ALA A 148 -15.98 2.10 -3.15
C ALA A 148 -17.14 2.65 -2.33
N GLY A 149 -16.88 3.74 -1.60
CA GLY A 149 -17.95 4.48 -0.94
C GLY A 149 -18.75 5.28 -1.97
N THR A 150 -20.02 5.57 -1.65
CA THR A 150 -20.78 6.60 -2.35
C THR A 150 -20.57 7.93 -1.63
N PRO A 151 -19.77 8.87 -2.19
CA PRO A 151 -19.62 10.18 -1.56
C PRO A 151 -20.99 10.86 -1.45
N PRO A 152 -21.26 11.60 -0.36
CA PRO A 152 -22.51 12.33 -0.20
C PRO A 152 -22.70 13.26 -1.40
N SER A 153 -23.88 13.24 -2.01
CA SER A 153 -24.22 14.16 -3.09
C SER A 153 -24.20 15.59 -2.56
N MET A 154 -23.65 16.50 -3.37
CA MET A 154 -23.53 17.93 -3.04
C MET A 154 -24.88 18.65 -2.92
N GLU A 155 -26.00 17.96 -3.19
CA GLU A 155 -27.38 18.45 -3.09
C GLU A 155 -27.95 18.41 -1.65
N ALA A 156 -27.17 18.00 -0.65
CA ALA A 156 -27.63 17.85 0.74
C ALA A 156 -27.03 18.90 1.72
N LEU A 157 -26.78 20.12 1.26
CA LEU A 157 -26.50 21.31 2.09
C LEU A 157 -27.46 22.44 1.72
#